data_AF-A0A1Q3TDM8-F1
#
_entry.id   AF-A0A1Q3TDM8-F1
#
_cell.length_a   1.000
_cell.length_b   1.000
_cell.length_c   1.000
_cell.angle_alpha   90.00
_cell.angle_beta   90.00
_cell.angle_gamma   90.00
#
_symmetry.space_group_name_H-M   'P 1'
#
loop_
_entity.id
_entity.type
_entity.pdbx_description
1 polymer ?
#
loop_
_entity_poly.entity_id
_entity_poly.type
_entity_poly.pdbx_seq_one_letter_code
_entity_poly.pdbx_strand_id
1 'polypeptide(L)'
;MTLPDLLDPTGILKIDNILKGFIGLCELTFPERISAYYLGGSYSDGNAIDTGPTNNSSDLDLFAIFKEEIKPEEEEKFNEVVLCCRQFGTIGLDAHPAAETQLLDTASPNVLNTLIKIASLHLYGRDIRPEIPQLTFPHYVQQVIDHGLFHSGQTRQTQRPITFPLKDPMVYPVTAPDPSKPLLGYDMPVRYPDGTQGPPGTRLLIAIVLWAATLGLVLKSGRYTGTKYQSVKLYQEQLNDEWTPLVEGIFYKCKKEWGHEIPPGEADQTQLREWCEQTPALENHFLEQARDFMLAQLRDGDKAGKIGALMGLQSVVYPGDSELLAAVSALQTDPDKDIAETAAATLKVITETR
;
A
#
# COMPACT_ATOMS: atom_id res chain seq x y z
N MET A 1 5.92 35.99 -10.99
CA MET A 1 5.94 34.66 -11.64
C MET A 1 4.50 34.15 -11.64
N THR A 2 3.96 33.80 -12.81
CA THR A 2 2.63 33.19 -12.91
C THR A 2 2.74 31.73 -12.46
N LEU A 3 1.81 31.27 -11.63
CA LEU A 3 1.76 29.85 -11.25
C LEU A 3 1.50 28.99 -12.49
N PRO A 4 2.06 27.77 -12.56
CA PRO A 4 1.82 26.87 -13.68
C PRO A 4 0.34 26.47 -13.73
N ASP A 5 -0.16 26.21 -14.94
CA ASP A 5 -1.46 25.56 -15.11
C ASP A 5 -1.31 24.04 -15.02
N LEU A 6 -2.26 23.40 -14.34
CA LEU A 6 -2.28 21.95 -14.22
C LEU A 6 -2.83 21.34 -15.51
N LEU A 7 -2.18 20.29 -16.01
CA LEU A 7 -2.60 19.56 -17.20
C LEU A 7 -3.85 18.71 -16.91
N ASP A 8 -3.79 17.88 -15.86
CA ASP A 8 -4.91 17.10 -15.35
C ASP A 8 -5.30 17.59 -13.93
N PRO A 9 -6.20 18.60 -13.80
CA PRO A 9 -6.61 19.10 -12.50
C PRO A 9 -7.49 18.09 -11.74
N THR A 10 -7.52 18.19 -10.41
CA THR A 10 -8.38 17.33 -9.57
C THR A 10 -9.86 17.67 -9.69
N GLY A 11 -10.18 18.85 -10.20
CA GLY A 11 -11.53 19.41 -10.22
C GLY A 11 -11.94 20.07 -8.89
N ILE A 12 -11.05 20.10 -7.89
CA ILE A 12 -11.26 20.74 -6.60
C ILE A 12 -10.34 21.97 -6.50
N LEU A 13 -10.90 23.16 -6.73
CA LEU A 13 -10.13 24.42 -6.84
C LEU A 13 -9.15 24.66 -5.68
N LYS A 14 -9.54 24.33 -4.44
CA LYS A 14 -8.68 24.44 -3.25
C LYS A 14 -7.43 23.55 -3.38
N ILE A 15 -7.61 22.31 -3.82
CA ILE A 15 -6.53 21.34 -4.01
C ILE A 15 -5.65 21.76 -5.18
N ASP A 16 -6.26 22.14 -6.30
CA ASP A 16 -5.53 22.58 -7.49
C ASP A 16 -4.64 23.79 -7.18
N ASN A 17 -5.11 24.73 -6.34
CA ASN A 17 -4.29 25.86 -5.89
C ASN A 17 -3.11 25.43 -5.00
N ILE A 18 -3.30 24.46 -4.11
CA ILE A 18 -2.22 23.89 -3.29
C ILE A 18 -1.17 23.22 -4.19
N LEU A 19 -1.62 22.41 -5.16
CA LEU A 19 -0.76 21.73 -6.12
C LEU A 19 0.04 22.72 -6.97
N LYS A 20 -0.60 23.77 -7.50
CA LYS A 20 0.07 24.85 -8.23
C LYS A 20 1.12 25.56 -7.37
N GLY A 21 0.80 25.82 -6.10
CA GLY A 21 1.73 26.43 -5.15
C GLY A 21 2.95 25.54 -4.88
N PHE A 22 2.73 24.25 -4.62
CA PHE A 22 3.80 23.27 -4.41
C PHE A 22 4.71 23.14 -5.64
N ILE A 23 4.13 22.93 -6.83
CA ILE A 23 4.88 22.85 -8.09
C ILE A 23 5.67 24.14 -8.32
N GLY A 24 5.06 25.32 -8.10
CA GLY A 24 5.75 26.60 -8.24
C GLY A 24 6.96 26.73 -7.31
N LEU A 25 6.86 26.27 -6.05
CA LEU A 25 7.98 26.25 -5.11
C LEU A 25 9.08 25.27 -5.54
N CYS A 26 8.71 24.08 -6.03
CA CYS A 26 9.65 23.11 -6.55
C CYS A 26 10.38 23.64 -7.79
N GLU A 27 9.68 24.23 -8.76
CA GLU A 27 10.30 24.80 -9.97
C GLU A 27 11.22 26.00 -9.67
N LEU A 28 10.93 26.77 -8.61
CA LEU A 28 11.82 27.82 -8.12
C LEU A 28 13.08 27.26 -7.46
N THR A 29 12.95 26.13 -6.75
CA THR A 29 14.03 25.52 -5.97
C THR A 29 14.93 24.62 -6.83
N PHE A 30 14.34 23.94 -7.80
CA PHE A 30 14.95 22.92 -8.65
C PHE A 30 14.77 23.27 -10.13
N PRO A 31 15.27 24.44 -10.59
CA PRO A 31 15.01 24.91 -11.95
C PRO A 31 15.48 23.88 -12.97
N GLU A 32 14.55 23.46 -13.84
CA GLU A 32 14.78 22.49 -14.93
C GLU A 32 15.19 21.08 -14.46
N ARG A 33 15.18 20.78 -13.16
CA ARG A 33 15.60 19.47 -12.63
C ARG A 33 14.46 18.47 -12.55
N ILE A 34 13.22 18.93 -12.36
CA ILE A 34 12.05 18.05 -12.32
C ILE A 34 11.47 17.94 -13.74
N SER A 35 11.27 16.71 -14.23
CA SER A 35 10.71 16.42 -15.54
C SER A 35 9.18 16.42 -15.52
N ALA A 36 8.57 15.88 -14.45
CA ALA A 36 7.13 15.81 -14.30
C ALA A 36 6.67 15.70 -12.85
N TYR A 37 5.39 16.03 -12.64
CA TYR A 37 4.68 15.87 -11.38
C TYR A 37 3.44 15.00 -11.61
N TYR A 38 3.27 14.00 -10.76
CA TYR A 38 2.10 13.13 -10.75
C TYR A 38 1.39 13.18 -9.40
N LEU A 39 0.06 13.11 -9.42
CA LEU A 39 -0.77 12.95 -8.24
C LEU A 39 -1.31 11.52 -8.20
N GLY A 40 -0.98 10.78 -7.16
CA GLY A 40 -1.55 9.47 -6.87
C GLY A 40 -2.70 9.52 -5.87
N GLY A 41 -3.06 8.33 -5.39
CA GLY A 41 -3.94 8.18 -4.25
C GLY A 41 -5.35 8.73 -4.46
N SER A 42 -5.99 9.14 -3.37
CA SER A 42 -7.43 9.38 -3.38
C SER A 42 -7.87 10.66 -4.09
N TYR A 43 -7.00 11.67 -4.22
CA TYR A 43 -7.32 12.85 -5.02
C TYR A 43 -7.20 12.58 -6.52
N SER A 44 -6.39 11.59 -6.93
CA SER A 44 -6.24 11.23 -8.34
C SER A 44 -7.48 10.55 -8.94
N ASP A 45 -8.26 9.83 -8.12
CA ASP A 45 -9.44 9.08 -8.55
C ASP A 45 -10.76 9.71 -8.09
N GLY A 46 -10.73 10.95 -7.58
CA GLY A 46 -11.90 11.67 -7.09
C GLY A 46 -12.52 11.05 -5.83
N ASN A 47 -11.79 10.19 -5.11
CA ASN A 47 -12.30 9.55 -3.89
C ASN A 47 -11.70 10.06 -2.58
N ALA A 48 -11.04 11.21 -2.61
CA ALA A 48 -10.54 11.89 -1.43
C ALA A 48 -11.66 12.31 -0.48
N ILE A 49 -11.31 12.35 0.80
CA ILE A 49 -12.14 12.84 1.89
C ILE A 49 -11.63 14.23 2.29
N ASP A 50 -12.36 15.27 1.89
CA ASP A 50 -12.10 16.68 2.26
C ASP A 50 -12.91 17.06 3.51
N THR A 51 -12.74 16.33 4.61
CA THR A 51 -13.49 16.54 5.86
C THR A 51 -12.77 17.50 6.80
N GLY A 52 -12.64 18.76 6.40
CA GLY A 52 -12.24 19.85 7.31
C GLY A 52 -10.98 19.56 8.15
N PRO A 53 -10.86 20.10 9.37
CA PRO A 53 -9.66 19.97 10.20
C PRO A 53 -9.54 18.63 10.94
N THR A 54 -10.29 17.58 10.58
CA THR A 54 -10.14 16.29 11.26
C THR A 54 -8.82 15.65 10.83
N ASN A 55 -8.10 15.02 11.77
CA ASN A 55 -6.82 14.34 11.52
C ASN A 55 -6.94 13.12 10.59
N ASN A 56 -8.12 12.88 10.02
CA ASN A 56 -8.46 11.74 9.19
C ASN A 56 -8.74 12.10 7.72
N SER A 57 -8.57 13.36 7.30
CA SER A 57 -8.66 13.75 5.88
C SER A 57 -7.67 12.97 5.00
N SER A 58 -8.01 12.83 3.72
CA SER A 58 -7.06 12.31 2.73
C SER A 58 -5.88 13.26 2.55
N ASP A 59 -4.69 12.68 2.39
CA ASP A 59 -3.44 13.33 2.03
C ASP A 59 -3.28 13.48 0.51
N LEU A 60 -2.35 14.33 0.11
CA LEU A 60 -1.92 14.54 -1.27
C LEU A 60 -0.67 13.69 -1.54
N ASP A 61 -0.86 12.54 -2.18
CA ASP A 61 0.22 11.65 -2.60
C ASP A 61 0.87 12.18 -3.90
N LEU A 62 2.02 12.86 -3.80
CA LEU A 62 2.71 13.45 -4.96
C LEU A 62 3.99 12.71 -5.30
N PHE A 63 4.26 12.63 -6.60
CA PHE A 63 5.52 12.13 -7.14
C PHE A 63 6.16 13.21 -8.00
N ALA A 64 7.32 13.71 -7.58
CA ALA A 64 8.12 14.65 -8.35
C ALA A 64 9.28 13.91 -9.02
N ILE A 65 9.27 13.85 -10.35
CA ILE A 65 10.22 13.05 -11.11
C ILE A 65 11.41 13.90 -11.48
N PHE A 66 12.56 13.67 -10.84
CA PHE A 66 13.80 14.34 -11.16
C PHE A 66 14.42 13.72 -12.41
N LYS A 67 14.94 14.56 -13.32
CA LYS A 67 15.74 14.11 -14.46
C LYS A 67 16.99 13.43 -13.95
N GLU A 68 17.39 12.36 -14.62
CA GLU A 68 18.59 11.59 -14.26
C GLU A 68 18.52 11.07 -12.82
N GLU A 69 19.68 10.92 -12.16
CA GLU A 69 19.77 10.58 -10.74
C GLU A 69 19.48 11.80 -9.86
N ILE A 70 18.87 11.54 -8.70
CA ILE A 70 18.70 12.55 -7.64
C ILE A 70 20.01 12.63 -6.86
N LYS A 71 20.54 13.84 -6.68
CA LYS A 71 21.70 14.04 -5.82
C LYS A 71 21.27 14.09 -4.35
N PRO A 72 22.10 13.66 -3.39
CA PRO A 72 21.75 13.71 -1.96
C PRO A 72 21.31 15.10 -1.48
N GLU A 73 21.96 16.16 -1.97
CA GLU A 73 21.59 17.54 -1.64
C GLU A 73 20.23 17.96 -2.24
N GLU A 74 19.83 17.38 -3.37
CA GLU A 74 18.52 17.62 -3.98
C GLU A 74 17.42 16.93 -3.19
N GLU A 75 17.67 15.69 -2.75
CA GLU A 75 16.74 14.93 -1.91
C GLU A 75 16.53 15.60 -0.53
N GLU A 76 17.62 15.99 0.13
CA GLU A 76 17.55 16.74 1.40
C GLU A 76 16.76 18.03 1.20
N LYS A 77 17.07 18.79 0.15
CA LYS A 77 16.38 20.05 -0.13
C LYS A 77 14.91 19.84 -0.48
N PHE A 78 14.56 18.76 -1.17
CA PHE A 78 13.19 18.43 -1.51
C PHE A 78 12.40 18.12 -0.24
N ASN A 79 12.98 17.32 0.66
CA ASN A 79 12.40 17.02 1.96
C ASN A 79 12.17 18.28 2.82
N GLU A 80 13.08 19.26 2.77
CA GLU A 80 12.86 20.58 3.40
C GLU A 80 11.64 21.30 2.82
N VAL A 81 11.50 21.34 1.48
CA VAL A 81 10.35 21.97 0.82
C VAL A 81 9.04 21.28 1.23
N VAL A 82 9.01 19.95 1.26
CA VAL A 82 7.84 19.17 1.69
C VAL A 82 7.51 19.46 3.15
N LEU A 83 8.50 19.46 4.04
CA LEU A 83 8.32 19.77 5.45
C LEU A 83 7.77 21.18 5.66
N CYS A 84 8.30 22.19 4.96
CA CYS A 84 7.76 23.54 5.00
C CYS A 84 6.30 23.57 4.52
N CYS A 85 5.99 22.92 3.39
CA CYS A 85 4.62 22.88 2.87
C CYS A 85 3.65 22.20 3.85
N ARG A 86 4.07 21.13 4.55
CA ARG A 86 3.28 20.48 5.61
C ARG A 86 2.96 21.42 6.78
N GLN A 87 3.86 22.35 7.13
CA GLN A 87 3.64 23.30 8.23
C GLN A 87 2.62 24.39 7.90
N PHE A 88 2.46 24.73 6.61
CA PHE A 88 1.54 25.78 6.17
C PHE A 88 0.24 25.25 5.57
N GLY A 89 0.23 23.98 5.14
CA GLY A 89 -0.92 23.33 4.54
C GLY A 89 -1.96 22.90 5.57
N THR A 90 -3.24 23.04 5.23
CA THR A 90 -4.35 22.45 6.00
C THR A 90 -4.62 20.99 5.61
N ILE A 91 -3.86 20.45 4.65
CA ILE A 91 -4.03 19.11 4.08
C ILE A 91 -2.68 18.42 4.18
N GLY A 92 -2.70 17.15 4.60
CA GLY A 92 -1.50 16.33 4.61
C GLY A 92 -0.88 16.27 3.22
N LEU A 93 0.40 16.60 3.11
CA LEU A 93 1.15 16.51 1.86
C LEU A 93 2.12 15.34 1.98
N ASP A 94 1.99 14.30 1.17
CA ASP A 94 2.95 13.21 1.09
C ASP A 94 3.60 13.18 -0.28
N ALA A 95 4.64 14.01 -0.44
CA ALA A 95 5.35 14.16 -1.68
C ALA A 95 6.68 13.41 -1.63
N HIS A 96 6.94 12.63 -2.67
CA HIS A 96 8.13 11.79 -2.80
C HIS A 96 8.92 12.19 -4.04
N PRO A 97 10.24 12.42 -3.94
CA PRO A 97 11.09 12.56 -5.10
C PRO A 97 11.39 11.17 -5.68
N ALA A 98 11.42 11.05 -7.00
CA ALA A 98 11.86 9.84 -7.68
C ALA A 98 12.78 10.17 -8.86
N ALA A 99 13.85 9.40 -9.02
CA ALA A 99 14.78 9.56 -10.14
C ALA A 99 14.17 8.98 -11.42
N GLU A 100 14.26 9.70 -12.52
CA GLU A 100 13.81 9.23 -13.83
C GLU A 100 14.58 7.97 -14.25
N THR A 101 15.88 7.89 -13.96
CA THR A 101 16.70 6.69 -14.24
C THR A 101 16.20 5.46 -13.49
N GLN A 102 15.76 5.62 -12.24
CA GLN A 102 15.19 4.53 -11.46
C GLN A 102 13.83 4.09 -12.01
N LEU A 103 12.96 5.04 -12.37
CA LEU A 103 11.65 4.71 -12.92
C LEU A 103 11.75 4.04 -14.29
N LEU A 104 12.72 4.43 -15.11
CA LEU A 104 12.94 3.87 -16.44
C LEU A 104 13.80 2.60 -16.45
N ASP A 105 14.29 2.14 -15.28
CA ASP A 105 15.07 0.92 -15.18
C ASP A 105 14.22 -0.31 -15.50
N THR A 106 14.47 -0.89 -16.67
CA THR A 106 13.81 -2.12 -17.12
C THR A 106 14.23 -3.36 -16.36
N ALA A 107 15.38 -3.33 -15.67
CA ALA A 107 15.89 -4.47 -14.92
C ALA A 107 15.25 -4.61 -13.55
N SER A 108 14.67 -3.55 -12.99
CA SER A 108 14.09 -3.53 -11.64
C SER A 108 12.89 -2.58 -11.52
N PRO A 109 11.81 -2.79 -12.31
CA PRO A 109 10.58 -2.04 -12.11
C PRO A 109 10.04 -2.29 -10.70
N ASN A 110 9.43 -1.27 -10.09
CA ASN A 110 8.90 -1.36 -8.73
C ASN A 110 7.41 -0.93 -8.67
N VAL A 111 6.83 -0.93 -7.47
CA VAL A 111 5.41 -0.58 -7.27
C VAL A 111 5.08 0.83 -7.75
N LEU A 112 6.02 1.77 -7.59
CA LEU A 112 5.85 3.15 -8.00
C LEU A 112 5.67 3.28 -9.51
N ASN A 113 6.36 2.44 -10.30
CA ASN A 113 6.15 2.34 -11.74
C ASN A 113 4.68 2.07 -12.06
N THR A 114 4.08 1.10 -11.37
CA THR A 114 2.67 0.74 -11.56
C THR A 114 1.77 1.89 -11.12
N LEU A 115 1.96 2.42 -9.91
CA LEU A 115 1.13 3.51 -9.38
C LEU A 115 1.13 4.75 -10.28
N ILE A 116 2.30 5.22 -10.71
CA ILE A 116 2.38 6.36 -11.62
C ILE A 116 1.72 6.02 -12.97
N LYS A 117 2.00 4.85 -13.52
CA LYS A 117 1.55 4.50 -14.88
C LYS A 117 0.04 4.32 -14.99
N ILE A 118 -0.60 3.70 -14.00
CA ILE A 118 -2.02 3.31 -14.10
C ILE A 118 -2.95 4.05 -13.13
N ALA A 119 -2.41 4.74 -12.12
CA ALA A 119 -3.17 5.31 -11.00
C ALA A 119 -2.71 6.71 -10.59
N SER A 120 -2.33 7.54 -11.58
CA SER A 120 -1.98 8.92 -11.32
C SER A 120 -2.53 9.91 -12.35
N LEU A 121 -2.76 11.15 -11.90
CA LEU A 121 -2.99 12.30 -12.77
C LEU A 121 -1.65 12.94 -13.13
N HIS A 122 -1.45 13.32 -14.39
CA HIS A 122 -0.26 14.05 -14.81
C HIS A 122 -0.51 15.55 -14.60
N LEU A 123 0.11 16.11 -13.55
CA LEU A 123 -0.17 17.47 -13.13
C LEU A 123 0.56 18.51 -13.97
N TYR A 124 1.85 18.30 -14.24
CA TYR A 124 2.71 19.28 -14.91
C TYR A 124 3.99 18.62 -15.44
N GLY A 125 4.56 19.19 -16.51
CA GLY A 125 5.82 18.73 -17.10
C GLY A 125 5.64 17.80 -18.31
N ARG A 126 6.63 16.92 -18.53
CA ARG A 126 6.67 15.93 -19.61
C ARG A 126 6.07 14.61 -19.13
N ASP A 127 4.99 14.15 -19.75
CA ASP A 127 4.43 12.83 -19.44
C ASP A 127 5.38 11.71 -19.86
N ILE A 128 5.94 11.01 -18.87
CA ILE A 128 6.86 9.87 -19.05
C ILE A 128 6.17 8.52 -18.82
N ARG A 129 4.87 8.49 -18.48
CA ARG A 129 4.14 7.22 -18.27
C ARG A 129 4.24 6.23 -19.44
N PRO A 130 4.28 6.68 -20.72
CA PRO A 130 4.51 5.77 -21.84
C PRO A 130 5.88 5.08 -21.82
N GLU A 131 6.90 5.70 -21.21
CA GLU A 131 8.29 5.23 -21.14
C GLU A 131 8.53 4.31 -19.93
N ILE A 132 7.77 4.46 -18.84
CA ILE A 132 7.91 3.66 -17.62
C ILE A 132 7.66 2.16 -17.93
N PRO A 133 8.61 1.24 -17.66
CA PRO A 133 8.40 -0.19 -17.80
C PRO A 133 7.29 -0.68 -16.87
N GLN A 134 6.47 -1.60 -17.38
CA GLN A 134 5.43 -2.23 -16.60
C GLN A 134 6.06 -3.32 -15.71
N LEU A 135 5.75 -3.28 -14.41
CA LEU A 135 6.11 -4.36 -13.49
C LEU A 135 5.51 -5.67 -13.98
N THR A 136 6.26 -6.78 -13.94
CA THR A 136 5.70 -8.08 -14.34
C THR A 136 4.50 -8.43 -13.44
N PHE A 137 3.53 -9.14 -14.00
CA PHE A 137 2.31 -9.46 -13.25
C PHE A 137 2.59 -10.27 -11.97
N PRO A 138 3.47 -11.30 -11.96
CA PRO A 138 3.82 -12.00 -10.73
C PRO A 138 4.45 -11.10 -9.66
N HIS A 139 5.35 -10.19 -10.05
CA HIS A 139 5.95 -9.27 -9.07
C HIS A 139 4.94 -8.27 -8.51
N TYR A 140 3.97 -7.83 -9.32
CA TYR A 140 2.87 -7.00 -8.84
C TYR A 140 1.99 -7.75 -7.83
N VAL A 141 1.64 -9.02 -8.11
CA VAL A 141 0.88 -9.85 -7.16
C VAL A 141 1.67 -10.05 -5.86
N GLN A 142 2.98 -10.27 -5.93
CA GLN A 142 3.82 -10.37 -4.74
C GLN A 142 3.78 -9.08 -3.90
N GLN A 143 3.85 -7.90 -4.52
CA GLN A 143 3.74 -6.63 -3.80
C GLN A 143 2.37 -6.44 -3.14
N VAL A 144 1.28 -6.87 -3.80
CA VAL A 144 -0.07 -6.87 -3.20
C VAL A 144 -0.09 -7.75 -1.94
N ILE A 145 0.54 -8.92 -1.99
CA ILE A 145 0.69 -9.81 -0.83
C ILE A 145 1.51 -9.14 0.28
N ASP A 146 2.67 -8.59 -0.04
CA ASP A 146 3.57 -7.96 0.93
C ASP A 146 2.88 -6.80 1.67
N HIS A 147 2.16 -5.94 0.94
CA HIS A 147 1.36 -4.87 1.54
C HIS A 147 0.20 -5.39 2.39
N GLY A 148 -0.52 -6.43 1.93
CA GLY A 148 -1.59 -7.06 2.72
C GLY A 148 -1.08 -7.68 4.02
N LEU A 149 0.06 -8.38 3.98
CA LEU A 149 0.72 -8.95 5.15
C LEU A 149 1.20 -7.85 6.10
N PHE A 150 1.82 -6.79 5.58
CA PHE A 150 2.28 -5.65 6.36
C PHE A 150 1.13 -5.01 7.14
N HIS A 151 0.02 -4.67 6.48
CA HIS A 151 -1.13 -4.02 7.14
C HIS A 151 -1.84 -4.94 8.15
N SER A 152 -1.98 -6.23 7.84
CA SER A 152 -2.53 -7.21 8.78
C SER A 152 -1.62 -7.32 10.02
N GLY A 153 -0.30 -7.36 9.82
CA GLY A 153 0.70 -7.33 10.88
C GLY A 153 0.63 -6.08 11.77
N GLN A 154 0.33 -4.91 11.20
CA GLN A 154 0.25 -3.66 11.99
C GLN A 154 -0.79 -3.70 13.11
N THR A 155 -1.93 -4.34 12.89
CA THR A 155 -2.95 -4.46 13.94
C THR A 155 -2.55 -5.40 15.07
N ARG A 156 -1.55 -6.27 14.84
CA ARG A 156 -1.14 -7.35 15.75
C ARG A 156 0.16 -7.04 16.49
N GLN A 157 1.02 -6.20 15.91
CA GLN A 157 2.30 -5.81 16.50
C GLN A 157 2.20 -4.43 17.15
N THR A 158 1.91 -4.41 18.45
CA THR A 158 1.79 -3.16 19.21
C THR A 158 3.14 -2.51 19.57
N GLN A 159 4.25 -3.25 19.43
CA GLN A 159 5.62 -2.81 19.74
C GLN A 159 6.43 -2.52 18.45
N ARG A 160 7.18 -1.41 18.44
CA ARG A 160 7.78 -0.76 17.25
C ARG A 160 9.30 -0.96 17.14
N PRO A 161 9.90 -0.72 15.94
CA PRO A 161 9.28 -0.43 14.63
C PRO A 161 8.79 -1.70 13.91
N ILE A 162 7.76 -1.54 13.07
CA ILE A 162 7.29 -2.64 12.19
C ILE A 162 8.24 -2.72 11.00
N THR A 163 8.75 -3.92 10.75
CA THR A 163 9.64 -4.22 9.63
C THR A 163 8.89 -5.06 8.60
N PHE A 164 9.41 -5.12 7.38
CA PHE A 164 9.08 -6.18 6.43
C PHE A 164 10.37 -6.91 6.04
N PRO A 165 10.48 -8.24 6.25
CA PRO A 165 9.48 -9.13 6.86
C PRO A 165 9.12 -8.75 8.30
N LEU A 166 7.94 -9.20 8.73
CA LEU A 166 7.44 -8.96 10.09
C LEU A 166 8.37 -9.62 11.12
N LYS A 167 8.72 -8.87 12.18
CA LYS A 167 9.57 -9.39 13.26
C LYS A 167 8.91 -10.55 14.01
N ASP A 168 7.62 -10.38 14.33
CA ASP A 168 6.79 -11.39 14.97
C ASP A 168 5.80 -11.91 13.92
N PRO A 169 6.08 -13.06 13.27
CA PRO A 169 5.25 -13.55 12.18
C PRO A 169 3.82 -13.84 12.65
N MET A 170 2.86 -13.62 11.76
CA MET A 170 1.49 -14.07 11.98
C MET A 170 1.42 -15.60 11.89
N VAL A 171 0.50 -16.23 12.61
CA VAL A 171 0.26 -17.67 12.52
C VAL A 171 -1.10 -17.91 11.90
N TYR A 172 -1.14 -18.66 10.79
CA TYR A 172 -2.37 -19.06 10.13
C TYR A 172 -3.04 -20.25 10.86
N PRO A 173 -4.37 -20.29 11.02
CA PRO A 173 -5.31 -19.21 10.72
C PRO A 173 -5.23 -18.07 11.74
N VAL A 174 -5.37 -16.84 11.29
CA VAL A 174 -5.40 -15.66 12.16
C VAL A 174 -6.78 -15.51 12.82
N THR A 175 -6.77 -15.00 14.05
CA THR A 175 -7.98 -14.57 14.79
C THR A 175 -8.06 -13.03 14.80
N ALA A 176 -9.03 -12.43 15.48
CA ALA A 176 -9.05 -10.98 15.60
C ALA A 176 -7.80 -10.44 16.36
N PRO A 177 -7.27 -9.25 16.01
CA PRO A 177 -6.03 -8.73 16.59
C PRO A 177 -6.02 -8.64 18.12
N ASP A 178 -7.12 -8.18 18.71
CA ASP A 178 -7.31 -8.11 20.15
C ASP A 178 -8.79 -8.34 20.51
N PRO A 179 -9.21 -9.59 20.75
CA PRO A 179 -10.60 -9.94 21.04
C PRO A 179 -11.18 -9.27 22.29
N SER A 180 -10.35 -8.65 23.14
CA SER A 180 -10.81 -7.96 24.35
C SER A 180 -11.31 -6.54 24.08
N LYS A 181 -10.99 -5.97 22.91
CA LYS A 181 -11.38 -4.60 22.55
C LYS A 181 -12.76 -4.56 21.87
N PRO A 182 -13.52 -3.45 21.99
CA PRO A 182 -14.84 -3.31 21.37
C PRO A 182 -14.85 -3.55 19.85
N LEU A 183 -13.82 -3.07 19.16
CA LEU A 183 -13.63 -3.23 17.71
C LEU A 183 -12.54 -4.26 17.37
N LEU A 184 -12.28 -5.16 18.31
CA LEU A 184 -11.36 -6.29 18.18
C LEU A 184 -9.91 -5.93 17.81
N GLY A 185 -9.49 -4.68 18.04
CA GLY A 185 -8.15 -4.18 17.75
C GLY A 185 -7.93 -3.64 16.33
N TYR A 186 -8.97 -3.56 15.50
CA TYR A 186 -8.86 -2.97 14.15
C TYR A 186 -8.94 -1.43 14.15
N ASP A 187 -9.27 -0.83 15.29
CA ASP A 187 -9.39 0.62 15.50
C ASP A 187 -8.06 1.31 15.83
N MET A 188 -6.94 0.62 15.64
CA MET A 188 -5.61 1.09 16.00
C MET A 188 -5.24 2.39 15.26
N PRO A 189 -4.63 3.37 15.94
CA PRO A 189 -4.22 4.61 15.31
C PRO A 189 -3.12 4.36 14.26
N VAL A 190 -3.23 5.04 13.11
CA VAL A 190 -2.16 5.06 12.10
C VAL A 190 -0.96 5.81 12.66
N ARG A 191 0.23 5.31 12.37
CA ARG A 191 1.49 5.82 12.88
C ARG A 191 2.23 6.48 11.72
N TYR A 192 2.53 7.78 11.85
CA TYR A 192 3.14 8.56 10.79
C TYR A 192 4.68 8.44 10.81
N PRO A 193 5.38 8.71 9.69
CA PRO A 193 6.84 8.60 9.61
C PRO A 193 7.61 9.46 10.64
N ASP A 194 7.03 10.60 11.03
CA ASP A 194 7.57 11.48 12.09
C ASP A 194 7.42 10.90 13.52
N GLY A 195 6.91 9.67 13.63
CA GLY A 195 6.69 8.96 14.88
C GLY A 195 5.34 9.24 15.53
N THR A 196 4.63 10.28 15.11
CA THR A 196 3.33 10.66 15.67
C THR A 196 2.25 9.61 15.37
N GLN A 197 1.12 9.72 16.06
CA GLN A 197 -0.02 8.82 15.88
C GLN A 197 -1.25 9.65 15.52
N GLY A 198 -1.97 9.20 14.51
CA GLY A 198 -3.31 9.68 14.23
C GLY A 198 -4.29 9.25 15.34
N PRO A 199 -5.53 9.71 15.28
CA PRO A 199 -6.58 9.19 16.14
C PRO A 199 -6.86 7.71 15.82
N PRO A 200 -7.39 6.94 16.79
CA PRO A 200 -8.04 5.67 16.52
C PRO A 200 -9.10 5.82 15.42
N GLY A 201 -9.26 4.80 14.58
CA GLY A 201 -10.14 4.88 13.43
C GLY A 201 -10.10 3.64 12.55
N THR A 202 -10.82 3.70 11.44
CA THR A 202 -11.04 2.56 10.54
C THR A 202 -10.00 2.45 9.41
N ARG A 203 -8.96 3.30 9.41
CA ARG A 203 -7.96 3.36 8.32
C ARG A 203 -7.25 2.02 8.10
N LEU A 204 -6.81 1.36 9.16
CA LEU A 204 -6.12 0.06 9.07
C LEU A 204 -7.08 -1.05 8.65
N LEU A 205 -8.31 -1.08 9.19
CA LEU A 205 -9.36 -1.99 8.76
C LEU A 205 -9.62 -1.88 7.23
N ILE A 206 -9.79 -0.65 6.74
CA ILE A 206 -9.95 -0.39 5.30
C ILE A 206 -8.74 -0.91 4.52
N ALA A 207 -7.51 -0.65 4.98
CA ALA A 207 -6.32 -1.12 4.28
C ALA A 207 -6.27 -2.65 4.18
N ILE A 208 -6.52 -3.36 5.29
CA ILE A 208 -6.53 -4.83 5.34
C ILE A 208 -7.55 -5.41 4.33
N VAL A 209 -8.79 -4.93 4.41
CA VAL A 209 -9.89 -5.43 3.57
C VAL A 209 -9.66 -5.13 2.09
N LEU A 210 -9.14 -3.95 1.76
CA LEU A 210 -8.89 -3.58 0.36
C LEU A 210 -7.69 -4.29 -0.25
N TRP A 211 -6.67 -4.62 0.53
CA TRP A 211 -5.56 -5.46 0.05
C TRP A 211 -6.00 -6.90 -0.15
N ALA A 212 -6.84 -7.44 0.74
CA ALA A 212 -7.47 -8.75 0.55
C ALA A 212 -8.33 -8.78 -0.74
N ALA A 213 -9.19 -7.78 -0.92
CA ALA A 213 -10.00 -7.64 -2.12
C ALA A 213 -9.14 -7.50 -3.39
N THR A 214 -8.06 -6.71 -3.31
CA THR A 214 -7.14 -6.53 -4.43
C THR A 214 -6.46 -7.85 -4.81
N LEU A 215 -5.99 -8.65 -3.84
CA LEU A 215 -5.38 -9.95 -4.15
C LEU A 215 -6.35 -10.88 -4.90
N GLY A 216 -7.56 -11.05 -4.37
CA GLY A 216 -8.58 -11.89 -5.01
C GLY A 216 -8.90 -11.43 -6.43
N LEU A 217 -9.04 -10.12 -6.62
CA LEU A 217 -9.33 -9.53 -7.93
C LEU A 217 -8.17 -9.72 -8.92
N VAL A 218 -6.93 -9.46 -8.53
CA VAL A 218 -5.78 -9.56 -9.44
C VAL A 218 -5.55 -11.02 -9.83
N LEU A 219 -5.60 -11.95 -8.88
CA LEU A 219 -5.44 -13.38 -9.16
C LEU A 219 -6.52 -13.93 -10.10
N LYS A 220 -7.78 -13.48 -9.94
CA LYS A 220 -8.87 -13.93 -10.80
C LYS A 220 -8.84 -13.30 -12.19
N SER A 221 -8.56 -12.00 -12.26
CA SER A 221 -8.71 -11.23 -13.51
C SER A 221 -7.44 -11.20 -14.36
N GLY A 222 -6.28 -11.44 -13.76
CA GLY A 222 -4.98 -11.25 -14.42
C GLY A 222 -4.69 -9.78 -14.77
N ARG A 223 -5.32 -8.82 -14.07
CA ARG A 223 -5.20 -7.38 -14.36
C ARG A 223 -4.58 -6.64 -13.19
N TYR A 224 -3.83 -5.59 -13.51
CA TYR A 224 -3.36 -4.61 -12.54
C TYR A 224 -4.53 -3.76 -12.06
N THR A 225 -4.51 -3.37 -10.79
CA THR A 225 -5.43 -2.37 -10.25
C THR A 225 -4.62 -1.20 -9.70
N GLY A 226 -5.10 0.01 -10.01
CA GLY A 226 -4.38 1.22 -9.68
C GLY A 226 -4.79 1.81 -8.33
N THR A 227 -6.10 2.01 -8.14
CA THR A 227 -6.60 2.72 -6.95
C THR A 227 -7.55 1.87 -6.11
N LYS A 228 -7.67 2.24 -4.83
CA LYS A 228 -8.59 1.63 -3.88
C LYS A 228 -10.03 1.61 -4.42
N TYR A 229 -10.49 2.69 -5.03
CA TYR A 229 -11.83 2.77 -5.60
C TYR A 229 -12.00 1.84 -6.80
N GLN A 230 -11.03 1.81 -7.71
CA GLN A 230 -11.04 0.88 -8.83
C GLN A 230 -11.08 -0.58 -8.34
N SER A 231 -10.27 -0.94 -7.35
CA SER A 231 -10.29 -2.29 -6.77
C SER A 231 -11.68 -2.67 -6.28
N VAL A 232 -12.37 -1.81 -5.51
CA VAL A 232 -13.72 -2.11 -5.00
C VAL A 232 -14.74 -2.28 -6.13
N LYS A 233 -14.75 -1.35 -7.08
CA LYS A 233 -15.67 -1.41 -8.22
C LYS A 233 -15.46 -2.68 -9.06
N LEU A 234 -14.21 -2.99 -9.39
CA LEU A 234 -13.87 -4.18 -10.18
C LEU A 234 -14.13 -5.47 -9.40
N TYR A 235 -13.96 -5.47 -8.07
CA TYR A 235 -14.30 -6.60 -7.22
C TYR A 235 -15.80 -6.92 -7.30
N GLN A 236 -16.65 -5.89 -7.16
CA GLN A 236 -18.09 -6.02 -7.33
C GLN A 236 -18.48 -6.50 -8.73
N GLU A 237 -17.85 -5.96 -9.77
CA GLU A 237 -18.19 -6.29 -11.16
C GLU A 237 -17.74 -7.70 -11.59
N GLN A 238 -16.61 -8.20 -11.06
CA GLN A 238 -15.95 -9.40 -11.57
C GLN A 238 -15.99 -10.61 -10.63
N LEU A 239 -15.98 -10.38 -9.32
CA LEU A 239 -16.02 -11.46 -8.33
C LEU A 239 -17.42 -11.63 -7.78
N ASN A 240 -17.99 -10.56 -7.22
CA ASN A 240 -19.34 -10.55 -6.64
C ASN A 240 -19.61 -11.76 -5.73
N ASP A 241 -18.63 -12.14 -4.92
CA ASP A 241 -18.68 -13.30 -4.02
C ASP A 241 -19.19 -12.91 -2.61
N GLU A 242 -19.14 -13.87 -1.68
CA GLU A 242 -19.58 -13.69 -0.29
C GLU A 242 -18.88 -12.54 0.46
N TRP A 243 -17.71 -12.08 0.03
CA TRP A 243 -16.97 -10.99 0.66
C TRP A 243 -17.36 -9.60 0.14
N THR A 244 -18.06 -9.54 -0.99
CA THR A 244 -18.45 -8.26 -1.63
C THR A 244 -19.18 -7.33 -0.67
N PRO A 245 -20.19 -7.76 0.11
CA PRO A 245 -20.87 -6.87 1.06
C PRO A 245 -19.95 -6.30 2.15
N LEU A 246 -18.97 -7.08 2.61
CA LEU A 246 -17.98 -6.63 3.60
C LEU A 246 -17.04 -5.59 3.00
N VAL A 247 -16.49 -5.86 1.81
CA VAL A 247 -15.58 -4.97 1.08
C VAL A 247 -16.25 -3.63 0.79
N GLU A 248 -17.47 -3.66 0.25
CA GLU A 248 -18.24 -2.46 -0.06
C GLU A 248 -18.66 -1.70 1.20
N GLY A 249 -19.17 -2.40 2.22
CA GLY A 249 -19.59 -1.81 3.48
C GLY A 249 -18.44 -1.05 4.14
N ILE A 250 -17.30 -1.70 4.30
CA ILE A 250 -16.10 -1.08 4.88
C ILE A 250 -15.60 0.06 3.99
N PHE A 251 -15.56 -0.09 2.67
CA PHE A 251 -15.10 1.01 1.82
C PHE A 251 -16.05 2.20 1.88
N TYR A 252 -17.34 2.04 1.60
CA TYR A 252 -18.26 3.16 1.50
C TYR A 252 -18.59 3.76 2.86
N LYS A 253 -18.95 2.96 3.88
CA LYS A 253 -19.25 3.55 5.19
C LYS A 253 -18.00 4.07 5.88
N CYS A 254 -16.99 3.23 6.07
CA CYS A 254 -15.83 3.64 6.87
C CYS A 254 -15.02 4.76 6.20
N LYS A 255 -14.83 4.75 4.88
CA LYS A 255 -14.10 5.82 4.18
C LYS A 255 -14.99 7.00 3.82
N LYS A 256 -16.10 6.78 3.10
CA LYS A 256 -16.89 7.89 2.51
C LYS A 256 -17.83 8.54 3.50
N GLU A 257 -18.56 7.75 4.28
CA GLU A 257 -19.59 8.26 5.17
C GLU A 257 -18.99 8.75 6.50
N TRP A 258 -18.14 7.92 7.12
CA TRP A 258 -17.55 8.21 8.44
C TRP A 258 -16.18 8.91 8.37
N GLY A 259 -15.61 9.10 7.18
CA GLY A 259 -14.34 9.83 7.03
C GLY A 259 -13.18 9.20 7.80
N HIS A 260 -13.14 7.87 7.88
CA HIS A 260 -12.21 7.05 8.68
C HIS A 260 -12.38 7.09 10.20
N GLU A 261 -13.37 7.82 10.72
CA GLU A 261 -13.64 7.89 12.15
C GLU A 261 -14.41 6.66 12.64
N ILE A 262 -14.42 6.46 13.96
CA ILE A 262 -15.34 5.54 14.60
C ILE A 262 -16.69 6.26 14.70
N PRO A 263 -17.78 5.72 14.15
CA PRO A 263 -19.07 6.42 14.17
C PRO A 263 -19.58 6.60 15.61
N PRO A 264 -20.24 7.72 15.94
CA PRO A 264 -20.72 7.96 17.30
C PRO A 264 -22.03 7.23 17.62
N GLY A 265 -22.79 6.79 16.60
CA GLY A 265 -24.10 6.15 16.77
C GLY A 265 -24.00 4.67 17.11
N GLU A 266 -24.81 4.20 18.06
CA GLU A 266 -24.82 2.80 18.53
C GLU A 266 -25.09 1.80 17.40
N ALA A 267 -26.00 2.12 16.47
CA ALA A 267 -26.32 1.26 15.33
C ALA A 267 -25.12 1.11 14.38
N ASP A 268 -24.42 2.20 14.08
CA ASP A 268 -23.24 2.18 13.22
C ASP A 268 -22.03 1.53 13.92
N GLN A 269 -21.86 1.72 15.24
CA GLN A 269 -20.85 0.99 16.01
C GLN A 269 -21.13 -0.51 16.04
N THR A 270 -22.39 -0.90 16.18
CA THR A 270 -22.81 -2.31 16.07
C THR A 270 -22.44 -2.87 14.71
N GLN A 271 -22.77 -2.16 13.63
CA GLN A 271 -22.42 -2.58 12.27
C GLN A 271 -20.91 -2.67 12.04
N LEU A 272 -20.15 -1.69 12.52
CA LEU A 272 -18.68 -1.70 12.43
C LEU A 272 -18.10 -2.90 13.20
N ARG A 273 -18.64 -3.21 14.37
CA ARG A 273 -18.23 -4.37 15.15
C ARG A 273 -18.52 -5.69 14.42
N GLU A 274 -19.69 -5.84 13.82
CA GLU A 274 -20.03 -7.01 12.99
C GLU A 274 -19.05 -7.19 11.81
N TRP A 275 -18.58 -6.10 11.21
CA TRP A 275 -17.55 -6.14 10.17
C TRP A 275 -16.19 -6.53 10.73
N CYS A 276 -15.79 -6.00 11.90
CA CYS A 276 -14.60 -6.45 12.59
C CYS A 276 -14.65 -7.96 12.93
N GLU A 277 -15.82 -8.49 13.27
CA GLU A 277 -16.02 -9.92 13.55
C GLU A 277 -15.87 -10.80 12.30
N GLN A 278 -16.23 -10.29 11.13
CA GLN A 278 -16.08 -10.99 9.84
C GLN A 278 -14.67 -10.89 9.25
N THR A 279 -13.93 -9.83 9.58
CA THR A 279 -12.62 -9.53 8.99
C THR A 279 -11.57 -10.64 9.13
N PRO A 280 -11.46 -11.38 10.26
CA PRO A 280 -10.53 -12.52 10.35
C PRO A 280 -10.80 -13.60 9.30
N ALA A 281 -12.06 -13.84 8.92
CA ALA A 281 -12.37 -14.84 7.91
C ALA A 281 -11.91 -14.38 6.51
N LEU A 282 -12.06 -13.10 6.19
CA LEU A 282 -11.51 -12.50 4.97
C LEU A 282 -9.97 -12.50 4.96
N GLU A 283 -9.32 -12.17 6.08
CA GLU A 283 -7.86 -12.25 6.22
C GLU A 283 -7.37 -13.69 5.97
N ASN A 284 -8.04 -14.69 6.53
CA ASN A 284 -7.69 -16.10 6.29
C ASN A 284 -7.88 -16.50 4.83
N HIS A 285 -8.93 -16.01 4.16
CA HIS A 285 -9.11 -16.22 2.73
C HIS A 285 -7.97 -15.58 1.90
N PHE A 286 -7.56 -14.37 2.25
CA PHE A 286 -6.37 -13.71 1.67
C PHE A 286 -5.10 -14.53 1.90
N LEU A 287 -4.87 -15.03 3.11
CA LEU A 287 -3.68 -15.82 3.45
C LEU A 287 -3.66 -17.16 2.69
N GLU A 288 -4.80 -17.81 2.48
CA GLU A 288 -4.91 -19.00 1.66
C GLU A 288 -4.49 -18.73 0.20
N GLN A 289 -5.01 -17.65 -0.39
CA GLN A 289 -4.61 -17.22 -1.74
C GLN A 289 -3.12 -16.86 -1.83
N ALA A 290 -2.61 -16.13 -0.83
CA ALA A 290 -1.20 -15.76 -0.75
C ALA A 290 -0.30 -16.99 -0.61
N ARG A 291 -0.71 -17.98 0.20
CA ARG A 291 -0.01 -19.26 0.38
C ARG A 291 0.18 -19.98 -0.96
N ASP A 292 -0.90 -20.11 -1.74
CA ASP A 292 -0.85 -20.81 -3.02
C ASP A 292 0.02 -20.08 -4.03
N PHE A 293 -0.08 -18.74 -4.10
CA PHE A 293 0.76 -17.94 -4.97
C PHE A 293 2.24 -18.05 -4.58
N MET A 294 2.58 -17.87 -3.29
CA MET A 294 3.95 -17.97 -2.81
C MET A 294 4.55 -19.35 -3.06
N LEU A 295 3.78 -20.43 -2.85
CA LEU A 295 4.23 -21.78 -3.17
C LEU A 295 4.57 -21.93 -4.66
N ALA A 296 3.75 -21.38 -5.55
CA ALA A 296 4.04 -21.37 -6.98
C ALA A 296 5.32 -20.59 -7.30
N GLN A 297 5.53 -19.43 -6.67
CA GLN A 297 6.76 -18.65 -6.82
C GLN A 297 8.01 -19.39 -6.31
N LEU A 298 7.93 -20.11 -5.20
CA LEU A 298 9.06 -20.91 -4.69
C LEU A 298 9.50 -21.99 -5.69
N ARG A 299 8.54 -22.59 -6.41
CA ARG A 299 8.78 -23.66 -7.38
C ARG A 299 9.31 -23.13 -8.71
N ASP A 300 8.57 -22.19 -9.29
CA ASP A 300 8.69 -21.83 -10.70
C ASP A 300 8.99 -20.33 -10.91
N GLY A 301 9.05 -19.55 -9.83
CA GLY A 301 9.34 -18.12 -9.88
C GLY A 301 10.79 -17.83 -10.29
N ASP A 302 10.98 -16.63 -10.85
CA ASP A 302 12.32 -16.08 -11.03
C ASP A 302 12.99 -15.77 -9.67
N LYS A 303 14.24 -15.30 -9.70
CA LYS A 303 14.98 -14.96 -8.48
C LYS A 303 14.19 -14.01 -7.57
N ALA A 304 13.63 -12.94 -8.13
CA ALA A 304 12.89 -11.94 -7.37
C ALA A 304 11.58 -12.51 -6.79
N GLY A 305 10.85 -13.31 -7.56
CA GLY A 305 9.64 -13.99 -7.11
C GLY A 305 9.91 -14.97 -5.97
N LYS A 306 10.97 -15.77 -6.05
CA LYS A 306 11.39 -16.67 -4.97
C LYS A 306 11.76 -15.91 -3.70
N ILE A 307 12.56 -14.86 -3.80
CA ILE A 307 12.96 -14.04 -2.65
C ILE A 307 11.73 -13.37 -2.01
N GLY A 308 10.86 -12.78 -2.82
CA GLY A 308 9.61 -12.17 -2.32
C GLY A 308 8.72 -13.17 -1.60
N ALA A 309 8.52 -14.36 -2.16
CA ALA A 309 7.75 -15.42 -1.51
C ALA A 309 8.37 -15.87 -0.17
N LEU A 310 9.70 -16.00 -0.10
CA LEU A 310 10.40 -16.32 1.14
C LEU A 310 10.25 -15.20 2.19
N MET A 311 10.33 -13.94 1.80
CA MET A 311 10.07 -12.79 2.68
C MET A 311 8.63 -12.74 3.19
N GLY A 312 7.66 -13.08 2.34
CA GLY A 312 6.26 -13.25 2.74
C GLY A 312 6.09 -14.35 3.80
N LEU A 313 6.75 -15.50 3.61
CA LEU A 313 6.74 -16.62 4.56
C LEU A 313 7.53 -16.36 5.86
N GLN A 314 8.42 -15.36 5.88
CA GLN A 314 8.98 -14.84 7.14
C GLN A 314 7.96 -13.98 7.90
N SER A 315 6.92 -13.49 7.23
CA SER A 315 5.88 -12.66 7.84
C SER A 315 4.63 -13.45 8.26
N VAL A 316 4.43 -14.64 7.70
CA VAL A 316 3.32 -15.53 8.07
C VAL A 316 3.76 -17.00 8.05
N VAL A 317 3.44 -17.72 9.12
CA VAL A 317 3.69 -19.14 9.29
C VAL A 317 2.40 -19.93 9.07
N TYR A 318 2.49 -21.01 8.30
CA TYR A 318 1.41 -21.98 8.04
C TYR A 318 1.71 -23.31 8.77
N PRO A 319 1.21 -23.49 10.01
CA PRO A 319 1.46 -24.71 10.79
C PRO A 319 0.92 -25.94 10.08
N GLY A 320 1.71 -27.03 10.07
CA GLY A 320 1.31 -28.29 9.46
C GLY A 320 1.40 -28.33 7.92
N ASP A 321 1.73 -27.23 7.25
CA ASP A 321 1.92 -27.22 5.80
C ASP A 321 3.26 -27.86 5.42
N SER A 322 3.24 -29.17 5.17
CA SER A 322 4.42 -29.94 4.79
C SER A 322 4.90 -29.62 3.37
N GLU A 323 4.02 -29.13 2.51
CA GLU A 323 4.34 -28.80 1.12
C GLU A 323 5.15 -27.51 1.04
N LEU A 324 4.71 -26.45 1.72
CA LEU A 324 5.50 -25.22 1.86
C LEU A 324 6.85 -25.49 2.52
N LEU A 325 6.87 -26.28 3.60
CA LEU A 325 8.11 -26.61 4.30
C LEU A 325 9.11 -27.32 3.38
N ALA A 326 8.63 -28.28 2.57
CA ALA A 326 9.47 -28.99 1.62
C ALA A 326 10.00 -28.05 0.51
N ALA A 327 9.15 -27.15 -0.01
CA ALA A 327 9.55 -26.17 -1.03
C ALA A 327 10.63 -25.20 -0.51
N VAL A 328 10.46 -24.65 0.69
CA VAL A 328 11.46 -23.78 1.33
C VAL A 328 12.77 -24.55 1.59
N SER A 329 12.68 -25.78 2.11
CA SER A 329 13.87 -26.59 2.40
C SER A 329 14.66 -26.94 1.12
N ALA A 330 13.97 -27.22 0.00
CA ALA A 330 14.61 -27.49 -1.28
C ALA A 330 15.44 -26.29 -1.79
N LEU A 331 15.05 -25.06 -1.47
CA LEU A 331 15.78 -23.85 -1.88
C LEU A 331 17.03 -23.57 -1.05
N GLN A 332 17.27 -24.26 0.07
CA GLN A 332 18.51 -24.08 0.85
C GLN A 332 19.77 -24.51 0.08
N THR A 333 19.61 -25.29 -0.99
CA THR A 333 20.68 -25.73 -1.88
C THR A 333 20.60 -25.10 -3.27
N ASP A 334 19.79 -24.03 -3.43
CA ASP A 334 19.71 -23.28 -4.70
C ASP A 334 21.10 -22.71 -5.05
N PRO A 335 21.54 -22.77 -6.32
CA PRO A 335 22.82 -22.23 -6.74
C PRO A 335 22.94 -20.71 -6.56
N ASP A 336 21.82 -19.97 -6.52
CA ASP A 336 21.83 -18.56 -6.16
C ASP A 336 21.91 -18.38 -4.64
N LYS A 337 23.01 -17.77 -4.20
CA LYS A 337 23.32 -17.59 -2.79
C LYS A 337 22.25 -16.79 -2.03
N ASP A 338 21.67 -15.77 -2.65
CA ASP A 338 20.67 -14.92 -1.99
C ASP A 338 19.39 -15.72 -1.71
N ILE A 339 19.00 -16.60 -2.64
CA ILE A 339 17.87 -17.52 -2.47
C ILE A 339 18.16 -18.50 -1.33
N ALA A 340 19.32 -19.16 -1.34
CA ALA A 340 19.69 -20.14 -0.34
C ALA A 340 19.75 -19.56 1.09
N GLU A 341 20.35 -18.38 1.24
CA GLU A 341 20.43 -17.68 2.53
C GLU A 341 19.05 -17.24 3.03
N THR A 342 18.22 -16.67 2.14
CA THR A 342 16.85 -16.26 2.49
C THR A 342 15.98 -17.47 2.84
N ALA A 343 16.15 -18.60 2.14
CA ALA A 343 15.45 -19.85 2.43
C ALA A 343 15.83 -20.42 3.81
N ALA A 344 17.12 -20.38 4.17
CA ALA A 344 17.59 -20.79 5.48
C ALA A 344 17.02 -19.91 6.61
N ALA A 345 16.99 -18.59 6.41
CA ALA A 345 16.37 -17.66 7.37
C ALA A 345 14.86 -17.92 7.52
N THR A 346 14.16 -18.15 6.41
CA THR A 346 12.72 -18.45 6.39
C THR A 346 12.42 -19.76 7.11
N LEU A 347 13.19 -20.81 6.85
CA LEU A 347 13.03 -22.10 7.51
C LEU A 347 13.18 -21.97 9.02
N LYS A 348 14.18 -21.19 9.48
CA LYS A 348 14.39 -20.90 10.89
C LYS A 348 13.12 -20.30 11.52
N VAL A 349 12.56 -19.24 10.92
CA VAL A 349 11.31 -18.60 11.40
C VAL A 349 10.16 -19.61 11.48
N ILE A 350 9.94 -20.41 10.43
CA ILE A 350 8.88 -21.42 10.39
C ILE A 350 9.06 -22.47 11.50
N THR A 351 10.30 -22.89 11.79
CA THR A 351 10.59 -23.91 12.80
C THR A 351 10.54 -23.39 14.23
N GLU A 352 10.93 -22.13 14.48
CA GLU A 352 10.95 -21.53 15.82
C GLU A 352 9.55 -21.07 16.29
N THR A 353 8.62 -20.90 15.35
CA THR A 353 7.23 -20.47 15.63
C THR A 353 6.28 -21.66 15.86
N ARG A 354 6.72 -22.91 15.64
CA ARG A 354 5.97 -24.15 15.92
C ARG A 354 6.09 -24.55 17.39
#